data_AF-A0A3D0U254-F1
#
_entry.id   AF-A0A3D0U254-F1
#
_cell.length_a   1.000
_cell.length_b   1.000
_cell.length_c   1.000
_cell.angle_alpha   90.00
_cell.angle_beta   90.00
_cell.angle_gamma   90.00
#
_symmetry.space_group_name_H-M   'P 1'
#
loop_
_entity.id
_entity.type
_entity.pdbx_description
1 polymer ?
#
loop_
_entity_poly.entity_id
_entity_poly.type
_entity_poly.pdbx_seq_one_letter_code
_entity_poly.pdbx_strand_id
1 'polypeptide(L)'
;MLKFVIKQLLHDKANTFITVLALSASIAVIVVLQGFEQGQYEQLKLASINRGSDLIAVQSKVNNFMATRSVIPQLAREQIEAVPGVKAAHPLTTLPVIYRHKSMQTPIY
;
A
#
# COMPACT_ATOMS: atom_id res chain seq x y z
N MET A 1 19.62 -35.78 -24.49
CA MET A 1 19.67 -35.67 -23.01
C MET A 1 18.32 -35.31 -22.39
N LEU A 2 17.61 -34.27 -22.85
CA LEU A 2 16.31 -33.87 -22.31
C LEU A 2 15.26 -35.01 -22.21
N LYS A 3 15.24 -35.92 -23.19
CA LYS A 3 14.35 -37.09 -23.22
C LYS A 3 14.56 -38.07 -22.05
N PHE A 4 15.81 -38.18 -21.56
CA PHE A 4 16.13 -39.01 -20.40
C PHE A 4 15.72 -38.32 -19.08
N VAL A 5 15.89 -37.00 -18.99
CA VAL A 5 15.44 -36.20 -17.84
C VAL A 5 13.93 -36.29 -17.66
N ILE A 6 13.15 -36.14 -18.74
CA ILE A 6 11.68 -36.25 -18.68
C ILE A 6 11.25 -37.66 -18.26
N LYS A 7 11.91 -38.71 -18.77
CA LYS A 7 11.64 -40.09 -18.33
C LYS A 7 11.94 -40.30 -16.84
N GLN A 8 13.00 -39.68 -16.34
CA GLN A 8 13.37 -39.78 -14.92
C GLN A 8 12.36 -39.07 -14.01
N LEU A 9 11.91 -37.88 -14.40
CA LEU A 9 10.86 -37.13 -13.68
C LEU A 9 9.53 -37.92 -13.61
N LEU A 10 9.20 -38.64 -14.68
CA LEU A 10 8.01 -39.51 -14.74
C LEU A 10 8.18 -40.83 -13.97
N HIS A 11 9.41 -41.25 -13.69
CA HIS A 11 9.69 -42.47 -12.94
C HIS A 11 9.64 -42.19 -11.42
N ASP A 12 10.30 -41.12 -10.98
CA ASP A 12 10.30 -40.67 -9.59
C ASP A 12 9.24 -39.59 -9.33
N LYS A 13 7.97 -39.99 -9.48
CA LYS A 13 6.83 -39.06 -9.46
C LYS A 13 6.65 -38.37 -8.12
N ALA A 14 6.90 -39.06 -7.01
CA ALA A 14 6.70 -38.52 -5.67
C ALA A 14 7.70 -37.40 -5.36
N ASN A 15 9.00 -37.66 -5.55
CA ASN A 15 10.03 -36.65 -5.31
C ASN A 15 9.91 -35.48 -6.28
N THR A 16 9.60 -35.75 -7.55
CA THR A 16 9.33 -34.70 -8.54
C THR A 16 8.16 -33.82 -8.11
N PHE A 17 7.05 -34.42 -7.68
CA PHE A 17 5.87 -33.68 -7.24
C PHE A 17 6.15 -32.79 -6.03
N ILE A 18 6.81 -33.33 -5.00
CA ILE A 18 7.18 -32.57 -3.80
C ILE A 18 8.09 -31.38 -4.17
N THR A 19 9.07 -31.61 -5.04
CA THR A 19 10.02 -30.56 -5.47
C THR A 19 9.31 -29.47 -6.26
N VAL A 20 8.46 -29.85 -7.23
CA VAL A 20 7.69 -28.89 -8.04
C VAL A 20 6.73 -28.10 -7.15
N LEU A 21 6.08 -28.74 -6.18
CA LEU A 21 5.16 -28.08 -5.26
C LEU A 21 5.89 -27.08 -4.36
N ALA A 22 7.04 -27.45 -3.81
CA ALA A 22 7.86 -26.55 -3.00
C ALA A 22 8.33 -25.33 -3.80
N LEU A 23 8.79 -25.54 -5.04
CA LEU A 23 9.20 -24.46 -5.93
C LEU A 23 8.01 -23.55 -6.28
N SER A 24 6.87 -24.14 -6.64
CA SER A 24 5.66 -23.39 -7.00
C SER A 24 5.13 -22.56 -5.83
N ALA A 25 5.12 -23.12 -4.62
CA ALA A 25 4.70 -22.41 -3.42
C ALA A 25 5.63 -21.21 -3.14
N SER A 26 6.94 -21.40 -3.28
CA SER A 26 7.93 -20.32 -3.09
C SER A 26 7.71 -19.19 -4.10
N ILE A 27 7.52 -19.52 -5.38
CA ILE A 27 7.22 -18.54 -6.43
C ILE A 27 5.89 -17.83 -6.17
N ALA A 28 4.86 -18.56 -5.75
CA ALA A 28 3.55 -18.00 -5.45
C ALA A 28 3.64 -16.94 -4.34
N VAL A 29 4.38 -17.22 -3.26
CA VAL A 29 4.58 -16.24 -2.17
C VAL A 29 5.28 -14.97 -2.67
N ILE A 30 6.32 -15.11 -3.51
CA ILE A 30 7.02 -13.96 -4.09
C ILE A 30 6.06 -13.11 -4.92
N VAL A 31 5.28 -13.73 -5.80
CA VAL A 31 4.32 -13.02 -6.66
C VAL A 31 3.22 -12.35 -5.84
N VAL A 32 2.70 -13.01 -4.81
CA VAL A 32 1.69 -12.43 -3.90
C VAL A 32 2.26 -11.20 -3.18
N LEU A 33 3.48 -11.28 -2.65
CA LEU A 33 4.11 -10.15 -1.96
C LEU A 33 4.38 -8.97 -2.90
N GLN A 34 4.88 -9.23 -4.11
CA GLN A 34 5.09 -8.19 -5.12
C GLN A 34 3.78 -7.53 -5.55
N GLY A 35 2.74 -8.33 -5.79
CA GLY A 35 1.42 -7.81 -6.14
C GLY A 35 0.81 -6.98 -5.01
N PHE A 36 1.00 -7.40 -3.76
CA PHE A 36 0.57 -6.66 -2.58
C PHE A 36 1.32 -5.32 -2.45
N GLU A 37 2.64 -5.31 -2.58
CA GLU A 37 3.46 -4.10 -2.55
C GLU A 37 3.03 -3.09 -3.63
N GLN A 38 2.91 -3.54 -4.88
CA GLN A 38 2.47 -2.71 -6.00
C GLN A 38 1.06 -2.15 -5.76
N GLY A 39 0.14 -2.99 -5.25
CA GLY A 39 -1.22 -2.59 -4.92
C GLY A 39 -1.29 -1.55 -3.81
N GLN A 40 -0.45 -1.68 -2.77
CA GLN A 40 -0.33 -0.68 -1.71
C GLN A 40 0.22 0.64 -2.26
N TYR A 41 1.27 0.58 -3.09
CA TYR A 41 1.85 1.77 -3.70
C TYR A 41 0.84 2.55 -4.54
N GLU A 42 0.11 1.89 -5.44
CA GLU A 42 -0.90 2.57 -6.25
C GLU A 42 -2.06 3.10 -5.41
N GLN A 43 -2.50 2.39 -4.37
CA GLN A 43 -3.51 2.90 -3.44
C GLN A 43 -3.05 4.18 -2.72
N LEU A 44 -1.83 4.19 -2.18
CA LEU A 44 -1.27 5.37 -1.50
C LEU A 44 -1.11 6.55 -2.46
N LYS A 45 -0.62 6.27 -3.68
CA LYS A 45 -0.47 7.27 -4.74
C LYS A 45 -1.82 7.88 -5.13
N LEU A 46 -2.84 7.05 -5.38
CA LEU A 46 -4.18 7.51 -5.72
C LEU A 46 -4.82 8.28 -4.58
N ALA A 47 -4.62 7.86 -3.33
CA ALA A 47 -5.10 8.61 -2.16
C ALA A 47 -4.49 10.02 -2.05
N SER A 48 -3.27 10.22 -2.57
CA SER A 48 -2.64 11.54 -2.61
C SER A 48 -3.10 12.36 -3.82
N ILE A 49 -3.17 11.76 -5.02
CA ILE A 49 -3.47 12.49 -6.27
C ILE A 49 -4.97 12.80 -6.39
N ASN A 50 -5.85 11.86 -6.03
CA ASN A 50 -7.31 12.02 -6.18
C ASN A 50 -7.96 12.77 -5.00
N ARG A 51 -7.17 13.42 -4.15
CA ARG A 51 -7.67 14.13 -2.98
C ARG A 51 -8.45 15.41 -3.33
N GLY A 52 -8.35 15.87 -4.58
CA GLY A 52 -9.08 17.06 -5.07
C GLY A 52 -8.46 18.39 -4.61
N SER A 53 -7.22 18.37 -4.13
CA SER A 53 -6.44 19.56 -3.75
C SER A 53 -5.28 19.76 -4.71
N ASP A 54 -5.04 21.00 -5.14
CA ASP A 54 -3.91 21.33 -6.01
C ASP A 54 -2.55 21.19 -5.30
N LEU A 55 -2.52 21.45 -3.99
CA LEU A 55 -1.33 21.40 -3.14
C LEU A 55 -1.66 20.78 -1.78
N ILE A 56 -0.68 20.09 -1.20
CA ILE A 56 -0.76 19.54 0.15
C ILE A 56 0.28 20.25 1.02
N ALA A 57 -0.17 20.99 2.02
CA ALA A 57 0.70 21.59 3.03
C ALA A 57 1.11 20.54 4.07
N VAL A 58 2.41 20.38 4.28
CA VAL A 58 3.00 19.46 5.27
C VAL A 58 4.02 20.18 6.12
N GLN A 59 4.22 19.71 7.35
CA GLN A 59 5.28 20.19 8.21
C GLN A 59 6.65 20.00 7.54
N SER A 60 7.56 20.95 7.73
CA SER A 60 8.93 20.83 7.21
C SER A 60 9.58 19.52 7.66
N LYS A 61 10.32 18.87 6.76
CA LYS A 61 10.95 17.54 6.92
C LYS A 61 9.98 16.35 6.97
N VAL A 62 8.67 16.56 6.82
CA VAL A 62 7.70 15.47 6.61
C VAL A 62 7.59 15.20 5.13
N ASN A 63 8.29 14.16 4.68
CA ASN A 63 8.35 13.77 3.27
C ASN A 63 7.34 12.65 2.94
N ASN A 64 6.78 12.02 3.98
CA ASN A 64 5.80 10.93 3.86
C ASN A 64 4.54 11.27 4.66
N PHE A 65 3.63 12.02 4.05
CA PHE A 65 2.37 12.42 4.66
C PHE A 65 1.41 11.26 4.93
N MET A 66 1.60 10.08 4.30
CA MET A 66 0.74 8.91 4.53
C MET A 66 1.11 8.16 5.81
N ALA A 67 2.40 7.97 6.07
CA ALA A 67 2.87 7.16 7.21
C ALA A 67 3.41 8.01 8.38
N THR A 68 3.69 9.29 8.15
CA THR A 68 4.21 10.21 9.18
C THR A 68 3.19 11.28 9.52
N ARG A 69 2.94 11.47 10.81
CA ARG A 69 2.05 12.55 11.27
C ARG A 69 2.70 13.90 11.02
N SER A 70 2.01 14.74 10.25
CA SER A 70 2.30 16.17 10.14
C SER A 70 1.57 16.90 11.26
N VAL A 71 2.30 17.64 12.09
CA VAL A 71 1.70 18.43 13.20
C VAL A 71 1.66 19.89 12.78
N ILE A 72 0.75 20.21 11.85
CA ILE A 72 0.44 21.60 11.52
C ILE A 72 -0.57 22.11 12.55
N PRO A 73 -0.34 23.26 13.19
CA PRO A 73 -1.31 23.85 14.11
C PRO A 73 -2.68 24.03 13.45
N GLN A 74 -3.75 23.70 14.16
CA GLN A 74 -5.11 23.78 13.59
C GLN A 74 -5.51 25.22 13.20
N LEU A 75 -4.91 26.22 13.84
CA LEU A 75 -5.07 27.64 13.55
C LEU A 75 -4.20 28.14 12.37
N ALA A 76 -3.39 27.28 11.75
CA ALA A 76 -2.54 27.68 10.62
C ALA A 76 -3.35 27.92 9.33
N ARG A 77 -4.64 27.59 9.29
CA ARG A 77 -5.51 27.80 8.13
C ARG A 77 -5.48 29.24 7.66
N GLU A 78 -5.68 30.20 8.56
CA GLU A 78 -5.70 31.63 8.21
C GLU A 78 -4.36 32.07 7.62
N GLN A 79 -3.26 31.54 8.15
CA GLN A 79 -1.92 31.83 7.65
C GLN A 79 -1.68 31.26 6.25
N ILE A 80 -2.25 30.08 5.96
CA ILE A 80 -2.17 29.44 4.64
C ILE A 80 -3.05 30.20 3.64
N GLU A 81 -4.27 30.57 4.00
CA GLU A 81 -5.18 31.34 3.13
C GLU A 81 -4.68 32.77 2.87
N ALA A 82 -3.83 33.31 3.75
CA ALA A 82 -3.17 34.60 3.54
C ALA A 82 -2.03 34.54 2.50
N VAL A 83 -1.58 33.35 2.07
CA VAL A 83 -0.53 33.22 1.05
C VAL A 83 -1.09 33.60 -0.33
N PRO A 84 -0.44 34.52 -1.08
CA PRO A 84 -0.90 34.92 -2.41
C PRO A 84 -1.10 33.71 -3.34
N GLY A 85 -2.26 33.63 -3.98
CA GLY A 85 -2.62 32.54 -4.89
C GLY A 85 -3.39 31.38 -4.23
N VAL A 86 -3.49 31.33 -2.90
CA VAL A 86 -4.34 30.34 -2.22
C VAL A 86 -5.79 30.78 -2.26
N LYS A 87 -6.67 29.96 -2.86
CA LYS A 87 -8.11 30.23 -2.92
C LYS A 87 -8.86 29.79 -1.66
N ALA A 88 -8.47 28.64 -1.12
CA ALA A 88 -9.04 28.06 0.10
C ALA A 88 -8.06 27.03 0.69
N ALA A 89 -8.09 26.86 2.00
CA ALA A 89 -7.39 25.77 2.68
C ALA A 89 -8.36 24.94 3.52
N HIS A 90 -8.25 23.61 3.43
CA HIS A 90 -9.08 22.69 4.19
C HIS A 90 -8.21 21.82 5.10
N PRO A 91 -8.51 21.75 6.41
CA PRO A 91 -7.77 20.89 7.31
C PRO A 91 -7.99 19.42 6.92
N LEU A 92 -6.89 18.69 6.79
CA LEU A 92 -6.89 17.25 6.59
C LEU A 92 -6.58 16.56 7.90
N THR A 93 -7.57 15.82 8.41
CA THR A 93 -7.40 14.95 9.57
C THR A 93 -7.60 13.51 9.12
N THR A 94 -6.56 12.70 9.27
CA THR A 94 -6.66 11.25 9.11
C THR A 94 -6.82 10.64 10.50
N LEU A 95 -8.02 10.16 10.80
CA LEU A 95 -8.35 9.52 12.07
C LEU A 95 -8.57 8.03 11.79
N PRO A 96 -7.64 7.14 12.17
CA PRO A 96 -7.91 5.71 12.09
C PRO A 96 -9.07 5.39 13.04
N VAL A 97 -10.13 4.79 12.50
CA VAL A 97 -11.30 4.39 13.28
C VAL A 97 -11.52 2.89 13.15
N ILE A 98 -11.96 2.26 14.23
CA ILE A 98 -12.42 0.87 14.16
C ILE A 98 -13.91 0.92 13.83
N TYR A 99 -14.25 0.54 12.60
CA TYR A 99 -15.63 0.39 12.21
C TYR A 99 -16.16 -0.95 12.71
N ARG A 100 -17.23 -0.90 13.51
CA ARG A 100 -17.89 -2.09 14.05
C ARG A 100 -19.26 -2.26 13.38
N HIS A 101 -19.45 -3.39 12.72
CA HIS A 101 -20.76 -3.78 12.18
C HIS A 101 -21.05 -5.24 12.55
N LYS A 102 -22.11 -5.47 13.34
CA LYS A 102 -22.42 -6.77 13.96
C LYS A 102 -21.22 -7.29 14.76
N SER A 103 -20.73 -8.49 14.45
CA SER A 103 -19.55 -9.12 15.05
C SER A 103 -18.23 -8.75 14.37
N MET A 104 -18.26 -7.99 13.27
CA MET A 104 -17.06 -7.63 12.51
C MET A 104 -16.47 -6.30 13.01
N GLN A 105 -15.16 -6.28 13.19
CA GLN A 105 -14.39 -5.08 13.46
C GLN A 105 -13.36 -4.91 12.35
N THR A 106 -13.44 -3.80 11.63
CA THR A 106 -12.53 -3.50 10.53
C THR A 106 -11.87 -2.16 10.79
N PRO A 107 -10.53 -2.09 10.83
CA PRO A 107 -9.86 -0.80 10.88
C PRO A 107 -10.06 -0.07 9.55
N ILE A 108 -10.47 1.18 9.60
CA ILE A 108 -10.58 2.09 8.46
C ILE A 108 -9.57 3.21 8.70
N TYR A 109 -8.73 3.45 7.70
CA TYR A 109 -7.67 4.47 7.69
C TYR A 109 -7.99 5.56 6.66
#